data_AF-A0A268TGQ6-F1
#
_entry.id   AF-A0A268TGQ6-F1
#
_cell.length_a   1.000
_cell.length_b   1.000
_cell.length_c   1.000
_cell.angle_alpha   90.00
_cell.angle_beta   90.00
_cell.angle_gamma   90.00
#
_symmetry.space_group_name_H-M   'P 1'
#
loop_
_entity.id
_entity.type
_entity.pdbx_description
1 polymer ?
#
loop_
_entity_poly.entity_id
_entity_poly.type
_entity_poly.pdbx_seq_one_letter_code
_entity_poly.pdbx_strand_id
1 'polypeptide(L)'
;MSPVKIPFINLDIFYKEKFGDYRQYTQEEVPEASRELSMLRENYFRNNQSFVMEKIIQTPDSPDKLLQKAKFYGFETSLFDIGTSDTLQTFVCFCV
;
A
#
# COMPACT_ATOMS: atom_id res chain seq x y z
N MET A 1 16.49 -23.03 6.34
CA MET A 1 16.17 -21.62 6.05
C MET A 1 14.69 -21.44 6.30
N SER A 2 14.30 -20.63 7.28
CA SER A 2 12.89 -20.25 7.44
C SER A 2 12.48 -19.42 6.22
N PRO A 3 11.28 -19.62 5.65
CA PRO A 3 10.85 -18.84 4.49
C PRO A 3 10.89 -17.35 4.84
N VAL A 4 11.50 -16.55 3.97
CA VAL A 4 11.50 -15.09 4.08
C VAL A 4 10.04 -14.65 3.97
N LYS A 5 9.46 -14.25 5.10
CA LYS A 5 8.07 -13.79 5.16
C LYS A 5 8.04 -12.34 4.70
N ILE A 6 7.82 -12.12 3.40
CA ILE A 6 7.62 -10.78 2.85
C ILE A 6 6.32 -10.22 3.46
N PRO A 7 6.37 -9.08 4.17
CA PRO A 7 5.18 -8.48 4.76
C PRO A 7 4.21 -8.00 3.66
N PHE A 8 2.93 -8.26 3.86
CA PHE A 8 1.84 -7.77 3.03
C PHE A 8 1.08 -6.69 3.80
N ILE A 9 1.12 -5.45 3.31
CA ILE A 9 0.37 -4.32 3.87
C ILE A 9 -1.06 -4.41 3.33
N ASN A 10 -1.90 -5.16 4.04
CA ASN A 10 -3.32 -5.29 3.77
C ASN A 10 -4.07 -4.09 4.36
N LEU A 11 -4.69 -3.28 3.50
CA LEU A 11 -5.42 -2.10 3.93
C LEU A 11 -6.63 -2.49 4.79
N ASP A 12 -7.44 -3.43 4.33
CA ASP A 12 -8.66 -3.85 5.04
C ASP A 12 -8.35 -4.41 6.44
N ILE A 13 -7.30 -5.24 6.56
CA ILE A 13 -6.88 -5.77 7.86
C ILE A 13 -6.39 -4.63 8.77
N PHE A 14 -5.59 -3.69 8.24
CA PHE A 14 -5.12 -2.55 9.03
C PHE A 14 -6.28 -1.73 9.59
N TYR A 15 -7.27 -1.40 8.76
CA TYR A 15 -8.45 -0.66 9.21
C TYR A 15 -9.29 -1.48 10.19
N LYS A 16 -9.44 -2.79 9.98
CA LYS A 16 -10.17 -3.68 10.89
C LYS A 16 -9.49 -3.79 12.26
N GLU A 17 -8.17 -3.92 12.31
CA GLU A 17 -7.41 -3.98 13.55
C GLU A 17 -7.46 -2.66 14.33
N LYS A 18 -7.41 -1.52 13.61
CA LYS A 18 -7.41 -0.20 14.23
C LYS A 18 -8.79 0.26 14.70
N PHE A 19 -9.84 0.05 13.89
CA PHE A 19 -11.17 0.62 14.12
C PHE A 19 -12.25 -0.44 14.43
N GLY A 20 -11.93 -1.74 14.34
CA GLY A 20 -12.86 -2.85 14.54
C GLY A 20 -13.62 -3.27 13.27
N ASP A 21 -14.58 -4.19 13.42
CA ASP A 21 -15.39 -4.68 12.29
C ASP A 21 -16.31 -3.57 11.73
N TYR A 22 -16.06 -3.24 10.46
CA TYR A 22 -16.86 -2.47 9.48
C TYR A 22 -17.75 -1.34 10.03
N ARG A 23 -17.29 -0.10 9.89
CA ARG A 23 -18.10 1.13 10.05
C ARG A 23 -17.80 2.07 8.88
N GLN A 24 -18.74 2.94 8.52
CA GLN A 24 -18.41 4.11 7.71
C GLN A 24 -17.37 4.93 8.48
N TYR A 25 -16.10 4.85 8.08
CA TYR A 25 -15.03 5.60 8.72
C TYR A 25 -15.33 7.08 8.64
N THR A 26 -15.10 7.80 9.73
CA THR A 26 -15.27 9.23 9.77
C THR A 26 -14.27 9.92 8.83
N GLN A 27 -14.58 11.16 8.44
CA GLN A 27 -13.66 11.96 7.62
C GLN A 27 -12.33 12.28 8.31
N GLU A 28 -12.20 12.01 9.61
CA GLU A 28 -10.99 12.24 10.41
C GLU A 28 -10.13 10.96 10.51
N GLU A 29 -10.76 9.78 10.64
CA GLU A 29 -10.10 8.48 10.73
C GLU A 29 -9.37 8.10 9.43
N VAL A 30 -9.98 8.40 8.28
CA VAL A 30 -9.41 8.04 6.97
C VAL A 30 -8.07 8.74 6.70
N PRO A 31 -7.94 10.08 6.87
CA PRO A 31 -6.67 10.77 6.76
C PRO A 31 -5.61 10.28 7.76
N GLU A 32 -5.99 9.96 8.99
CA GLU A 32 -5.07 9.48 10.02
C GLU A 32 -4.48 8.12 9.63
N ALA A 33 -5.32 7.14 9.31
CA ALA A 33 -4.88 5.83 8.84
C ALA A 33 -4.01 5.92 7.58
N SER A 34 -4.35 6.83 6.65
CA SER A 34 -3.56 7.08 5.45
C SER A 34 -2.15 7.58 5.76
N ARG A 35 -1.98 8.45 6.78
CA ARG A 35 -0.66 8.90 7.23
C ARG A 35 0.15 7.76 7.83
N GLU A 36 -0.45 6.93 8.67
CA GLU A 36 0.24 5.79 9.30
C GLU A 36 0.70 4.75 8.28
N LEU A 37 -0.18 4.38 7.33
CA LEU A 37 0.19 3.49 6.23
C LEU A 37 1.32 4.07 5.39
N SER A 38 1.33 5.39 5.19
CA SER A 38 2.42 6.08 4.48
C SER A 38 3.74 6.01 5.25
N MET A 39 3.71 6.18 6.57
CA MET A 39 4.89 6.02 7.44
C MET A 39 5.40 4.58 7.46
N LEU A 40 4.51 3.60 7.52
CA LEU A 40 4.87 2.19 7.47
C LEU A 40 5.59 1.82 6.16
N ARG A 41 5.03 2.26 5.02
CA ARG A 41 5.65 2.08 3.69
C ARG A 41 7.01 2.75 3.61
N GLU A 42 7.12 3.98 4.12
CA GLU A 42 8.39 4.71 4.17
C GLU A 42 9.45 3.96 4.99
N ASN A 43 9.04 3.35 6.10
CA ASN A 43 9.95 2.55 6.91
C ASN A 43 10.50 1.33 6.14
N TYR A 44 9.67 0.65 5.35
CA TYR A 44 10.14 -0.46 4.50
C TYR A 44 11.13 0.01 3.43
N PHE A 45 10.85 1.13 2.77
CA PHE A 45 11.77 1.73 1.81
C PHE A 45 13.12 2.09 2.43
N ARG A 46 13.12 2.77 3.60
CA ARG A 46 14.35 3.18 4.29
C ARG A 46 15.19 2.01 4.79
N ASN A 47 14.53 0.94 5.21
CA ASN A 47 15.22 -0.26 5.71
C ASN A 47 15.61 -1.24 4.59
N ASN A 48 15.36 -0.89 3.33
CA ASN A 48 15.58 -1.75 2.16
C ASN A 48 14.96 -3.16 2.35
N GLN A 49 13.78 -3.20 2.97
CA GLN A 49 13.06 -4.44 3.25
C GLN A 49 12.00 -4.65 2.18
N SER A 50 12.05 -5.78 1.47
CA SER A 50 11.02 -6.18 0.51
C SER A 50 9.65 -6.25 1.16
N PHE A 51 8.62 -5.78 0.47
CA PHE A 51 7.24 -5.76 0.95
C PHE A 51 6.25 -5.77 -0.21
N VAL A 52 5.03 -6.19 0.10
CA VAL A 52 3.89 -6.12 -0.82
C VAL A 52 2.87 -5.17 -0.24
N MET A 53 2.22 -4.37 -1.08
CA MET A 53 1.13 -3.53 -0.63
C MET A 53 0.01 -3.47 -1.65
N GLU A 54 -1.19 -3.33 -1.11
CA GLU A 54 -2.36 -2.93 -1.87
C GLU A 54 -2.55 -1.42 -1.74
N LYS A 55 -2.89 -0.77 -2.85
CA LYS A 55 -3.23 0.64 -2.89
C LYS A 55 -4.36 0.88 -3.89
N ILE A 56 -5.46 1.40 -3.38
CA ILE A 56 -6.52 1.96 -4.22
C ILE A 56 -6.02 3.29 -4.80
N ILE A 57 -6.09 3.42 -6.12
CA ILE A 57 -5.61 4.61 -6.83
C ILE A 57 -6.81 5.38 -7.37
N GLN A 58 -7.00 6.57 -6.82
CA GLN A 58 -8.07 7.49 -7.24
C GLN A 58 -7.54 8.61 -8.14
N THR A 59 -6.22 8.75 -8.26
CA THR A 59 -5.56 9.77 -9.08
C THR A 59 -4.56 9.13 -10.06
N PRO A 60 -4.59 9.50 -11.36
CA PRO A 60 -3.77 8.85 -12.39
C PRO A 60 -2.27 8.85 -12.11
N ASP A 61 -1.75 9.88 -11.46
CA ASP A 61 -0.29 10.06 -11.24
C ASP A 61 0.27 9.28 -10.03
N SER A 62 -0.60 8.68 -9.22
CA SER A 62 -0.21 7.97 -8.00
C SER A 62 0.68 6.72 -8.23
N PRO A 63 0.47 5.88 -9.26
CA PRO A 63 1.33 4.73 -9.53
C PRO A 63 2.74 5.18 -9.94
N ASP A 64 2.86 6.17 -10.82
CA ASP A 64 4.16 6.65 -11.31
C ASP A 64 5.05 7.18 -10.18
N LYS A 65 4.48 8.01 -9.30
CA LYS A 65 5.19 8.52 -8.12
C LYS A 65 5.68 7.40 -7.21
N LEU A 66 4.88 6.34 -7.08
CA LEU A 66 5.25 5.18 -6.29
C LEU A 66 6.41 4.39 -6.94
N LEU A 67 6.32 4.11 -8.25
CA LEU A 67 7.36 3.39 -8.98
C LEU A 67 8.67 4.16 -9.01
N GLN A 68 8.61 5.49 -9.21
CA GLN A 68 9.79 6.36 -9.13
C GLN A 68 10.45 6.29 -7.76
N LYS A 69 9.66 6.31 -6.69
CA LYS A 69 10.16 6.18 -5.32
C LYS A 69 10.81 4.81 -5.09
N ALA A 70 10.15 3.72 -5.48
CA ALA A 70 10.71 2.39 -5.34
C ALA A 70 12.05 2.24 -6.07
N LYS A 71 12.13 2.77 -7.30
CA LYS A 71 13.37 2.85 -8.08
C LYS A 71 14.45 3.67 -7.37
N PHE A 72 14.09 4.82 -6.77
CA PHE A 72 15.03 5.65 -6.02
C PHE A 72 15.67 4.90 -4.85
N TYR A 73 14.91 4.04 -4.16
CA TYR A 73 15.42 3.20 -3.07
C TYR A 73 16.08 1.88 -3.55
N GLY A 74 16.12 1.62 -4.86
CA GLY A 74 16.78 0.44 -5.42
C GLY A 74 15.94 -0.84 -5.44
N PHE A 75 14.62 -0.73 -5.29
CA PHE A 75 13.72 -1.89 -5.36
C PHE A 75 13.41 -2.28 -6.80
N GLU A 76 13.28 -3.58 -7.03
CA GLU A 76 12.58 -4.11 -8.19
C GLU A 76 11.09 -4.08 -7.92
N THR A 77 10.28 -3.71 -8.93
CA THR A 77 8.84 -3.58 -8.76
C THR A 77 8.05 -4.43 -9.73
N SER A 78 6.98 -5.05 -9.23
CA SER A 78 5.93 -5.64 -10.05
C SER A 78 4.60 -4.98 -9.68
N LEU A 79 3.92 -4.42 -10.67
CA LEU A 79 2.63 -3.74 -10.51
C LEU A 79 1.55 -4.56 -11.20
N PHE A 80 0.49 -4.86 -10.46
CA PHE A 80 -0.71 -5.53 -10.97
C PHE A 80 -1.87 -4.55 -10.91
N ASP A 81 -2.50 -4.30 -12.04
CA ASP A 81 -3.70 -3.46 -12.16
C ASP A 81 -4.94 -4.37 -12.15
N ILE A 82 -5.89 -4.04 -11.27
CA ILE A 82 -7.19 -4.69 -11.16
C ILE A 82 -8.25 -3.63 -11.43
N GLY A 83 -8.71 -3.58 -12.66
CA GLY A 83 -9.83 -2.74 -13.08
C GLY A 83 -11.16 -3.32 -12.62
N THR A 84 -12.02 -2.48 -12.03
CA THR A 84 -13.42 -2.83 -11.76
C THR A 84 -14.33 -2.16 -12.80
N SER A 85 -15.59 -2.60 -12.91
CA SER A 85 -16.54 -2.07 -13.92
C SER A 85 -16.92 -0.61 -13.70
N ASP A 86 -16.67 -0.08 -12.50
CA ASP A 86 -16.76 1.34 -12.17
C ASP A 86 -15.36 1.97 -12.25
N THR A 87 -15.28 3.28 -12.45
CA THR A 87 -14.05 4.09 -12.69
C THR A 87 -12.93 3.99 -11.63
N LEU A 88 -13.05 3.11 -10.64
CA LEU A 88 -12.04 2.81 -9.62
C LEU A 88 -11.07 1.72 -10.10
N GLN A 89 -9.78 2.03 -10.02
CA GLN A 89 -8.67 1.11 -10.29
C GLN A 89 -7.93 0.78 -8.99
N THR A 90 -7.71 -0.51 -8.75
CA THR A 90 -6.92 -1.00 -7.61
C THR A 90 -5.61 -1.56 -8.11
N PHE A 91 -4.51 -1.16 -7.47
CA PHE A 91 -3.19 -1.66 -7.81
C PHE A 91 -2.58 -2.42 -6.65
N VAL A 92 -1.98 -3.56 -6.97
CA VAL A 92 -1.11 -4.31 -6.04
C VAL A 92 0.32 -4.13 -6.50
N CYS A 93 1.16 -3.57 -5.63
CA CYS A 93 2.56 -3.32 -5.92
C CYS A 93 3.44 -4.18 -5.02
N PHE A 94 4.35 -4.91 -5.65
CA PHE A 94 5.37 -5.72 -5.02
C PHE A 94 6.68 -4.96 -5.16
N CYS A 95 7.31 -4.60 -4.04
CA CYS A 95 8.64 -4.04 -3.99
C CYS A 95 9.58 -5.11 -3.45
N VAL A 96 10.43 -5.67 -4.30
CA VAL A 96 11.38 -6.74 -3.94
C VAL A 96 12.78 -6.17 -3.86
#